data_AF-A0A835S9H3-F1
#
_entry.id   AF-A0A835S9H3-F1
#
_cell.length_a   1.000
_cell.length_b   1.000
_cell.length_c   1.000
_cell.angle_alpha   90.00
_cell.angle_beta   90.00
_cell.angle_gamma   90.00
#
_symmetry.space_group_name_H-M   'P 1'
#
loop_
_entity.id
_entity.type
_entity.pdbx_description
1 polymer ?
#
loop_
_entity_poly.entity_id
_entity_poly.type
_entity_poly.pdbx_seq_one_letter_code
_entity_poly.pdbx_strand_id
1 'polypeptide(L)'
;MGTVDSYGHLILSRLERNGADVDKISYSVLPRNNGVGEGSWAGLCFSSVHQSTVAVAHSFCRSVDVYDQDMHVRSFHTLLYPASLSFLQGSLLVSGNSVLAVAEGSQLSIWDLRVYEKGGCVQRVCGSIGDIIYTVSALHQGNLLLEVLIAR
;
A
#
# COMPACT_ATOMS: atom_id res chain seq x y z
N MET A 1 2.10 5.94 -13.56
CA MET A 1 2.64 4.57 -13.47
C MET A 1 3.75 4.58 -12.44
N GLY A 2 3.96 3.48 -11.72
CA GLY A 2 4.99 3.38 -10.71
C GLY A 2 5.59 1.99 -10.62
N THR A 3 6.85 1.94 -10.19
CA THR A 3 7.54 0.71 -9.86
C THR A 3 8.28 0.89 -8.54
N VAL A 4 8.56 -0.22 -7.86
CA VAL A 4 9.40 -0.27 -6.67
C VAL A 4 10.44 -1.36 -6.84
N ASP A 5 11.68 -1.12 -6.41
CA ASP A 5 12.71 -2.16 -6.40
C ASP A 5 12.65 -3.03 -5.15
N SER A 6 13.48 -4.06 -5.07
CA SER A 6 13.52 -4.99 -3.93
C SER A 6 13.94 -4.35 -2.60
N TYR A 7 14.44 -3.11 -2.61
CA TYR A 7 14.83 -2.37 -1.40
C TYR A 7 13.76 -1.36 -0.97
N GLY A 8 12.71 -1.16 -1.76
CA GLY A 8 11.66 -0.17 -1.50
C GLY A 8 11.87 1.17 -2.20
N HIS A 9 12.81 1.28 -3.15
CA HIS A 9 13.01 2.50 -3.93
C HIS A 9 11.85 2.70 -4.90
N LEU A 10 11.07 3.75 -4.64
CA LEU A 10 9.89 4.10 -5.41
C LEU A 10 10.29 4.95 -6.61
N ILE A 11 9.89 4.55 -7.81
CA ILE A 11 10.09 5.30 -9.06
C ILE A 11 8.73 5.55 -9.69
N LEU A 12 8.34 6.80 -9.82
CA LEU A 12 7.05 7.21 -10.36
C LEU A 12 7.23 8.00 -11.66
N SER A 13 6.38 7.71 -12.63
CA SER A 13 6.28 8.41 -13.90
C SER A 13 4.82 8.81 -14.12
N ARG A 14 4.55 10.11 -14.11
CA ARG A 14 3.23 10.65 -14.43
C ARG A 14 3.07 10.72 -15.96
N LEU A 15 1.98 10.16 -16.46
CA LEU A 15 1.60 10.31 -17.86
C LEU A 15 0.57 11.44 -17.95
N GLU A 16 0.95 12.58 -18.54
CA GLU A 16 -0.01 13.63 -18.85
C GLU A 16 -0.81 13.27 -20.11
N ARG A 17 -2.12 13.54 -20.10
CA ARG A 17 -3.01 13.26 -21.24
C ARG A 17 -3.01 14.36 -22.30
N ASN A 18 -2.48 15.54 -21.99
CA ASN A 18 -2.32 16.63 -22.94
C ASN A 18 -0.92 16.57 -23.55
N GLY A 19 -0.83 16.32 -24.86
CA GLY A 19 0.42 16.19 -25.62
C GLY A 19 1.26 17.47 -25.76
N ALA A 20 1.18 18.39 -24.79
CA ALA A 20 2.18 19.44 -24.66
C ALA A 20 3.35 18.84 -23.88
N ASP A 21 4.39 18.49 -24.63
CA ASP A 21 5.65 17.95 -24.13
C ASP A 21 6.36 19.02 -23.28
N VAL A 22 5.99 19.10 -22.00
CA VAL A 22 6.64 19.97 -21.01
C VAL A 22 6.66 19.20 -19.70
N ASP A 23 7.87 18.74 -19.36
CA ASP A 23 8.23 18.01 -18.15
C ASP A 23 7.48 16.70 -17.92
N LYS A 24 8.09 15.61 -18.37
CA LYS A 24 7.84 14.26 -17.90
C LYS A 24 8.12 14.21 -16.39
N ILE A 25 7.17 14.63 -15.55
CA ILE A 25 7.29 14.67 -14.08
C ILE A 25 7.46 13.23 -13.58
N SER A 26 8.72 12.81 -13.50
CA SER A 26 9.15 11.55 -12.96
C SER A 26 9.96 11.87 -11.72
N TYR A 27 9.64 11.24 -10.61
CA TYR A 27 10.38 11.40 -9.38
C TYR A 27 10.69 10.02 -8.80
N SER A 28 11.76 9.98 -8.02
CA SER A 28 12.23 8.78 -7.36
C SER A 28 12.44 9.09 -5.89
N VAL A 29 11.88 8.25 -5.02
CA VAL A 29 11.95 8.42 -3.57
C VAL A 29 12.64 7.21 -2.97
N LEU A 30 13.80 7.45 -2.36
CA LEU A 30 14.50 6.42 -1.61
C LEU A 30 13.62 5.96 -0.43
N PRO A 31 13.66 4.66 -0.09
CA PRO A 31 12.93 4.16 1.06
C PRO A 31 13.46 4.84 2.32
N ARG A 32 12.60 4.99 3.34
CA ARG A 32 12.91 5.80 4.54
C ARG A 32 14.17 5.33 5.29
N ASN A 33 14.53 4.06 5.18
CA ASN A 33 15.73 3.47 5.74
C ASN A 33 16.95 3.51 4.78
N ASN A 34 16.90 4.28 3.69
CA ASN A 34 17.92 4.33 2.63
C ASN A 34 18.30 2.97 2.03
N GLY A 35 17.39 1.99 2.07
CA GLY A 35 17.65 0.64 1.58
C GLY A 35 18.59 -0.15 2.49
N VAL A 36 18.78 0.31 3.73
CA VAL A 36 19.53 -0.43 4.76
C VAL A 36 18.72 -1.66 5.13
N GLY A 37 19.20 -2.82 4.70
CA GLY A 37 18.58 -4.11 4.97
C GLY A 37 18.79 -5.11 3.84
N GLU A 38 18.11 -6.24 3.94
CA GLU A 38 18.07 -7.26 2.91
C GLU A 38 16.95 -6.95 1.91
N GLY A 39 17.25 -7.09 0.61
CA GLY A 39 16.25 -6.94 -0.44
C GLY A 39 15.15 -7.99 -0.29
N SER A 40 13.90 -7.58 -0.42
CA SER A 40 12.74 -8.45 -0.24
C SER A 40 11.64 -8.12 -1.25
N TRP A 41 10.50 -8.79 -1.13
CA TRP A 41 9.33 -8.33 -1.88
C TRP A 41 8.98 -6.90 -1.46
N ALA A 42 8.85 -6.03 -2.45
CA ALA A 42 8.29 -4.70 -2.29
C ALA A 42 7.12 -4.56 -3.26
N GLY A 43 6.05 -3.95 -2.77
CA GLY A 43 4.85 -3.69 -3.57
C GLY A 43 4.39 -2.26 -3.37
N LEU A 44 3.67 -1.74 -4.35
CA LEU A 44 3.05 -0.42 -4.26
C LEU A 44 1.57 -0.50 -4.60
N CYS A 45 0.79 0.42 -4.04
CA CYS A 45 -0.61 0.60 -4.34
C CYS A 45 -0.91 2.09 -4.44
N PHE A 46 -1.66 2.51 -5.45
CA PHE A 46 -2.08 3.91 -5.62
C PHE A 46 -3.47 4.12 -5.01
N SER A 47 -3.67 5.29 -4.40
CA SER A 47 -5.02 5.74 -4.09
C SER A 47 -5.74 6.19 -5.36
N SER A 48 -7.00 5.80 -5.54
CA SER A 48 -7.77 6.21 -6.73
C SER A 48 -8.25 7.66 -6.69
N VAL A 49 -8.44 8.20 -5.49
CA VAL A 49 -8.99 9.55 -5.30
C VAL A 49 -7.87 10.58 -5.16
N HIS A 50 -6.80 10.25 -4.42
CA HIS A 50 -5.58 11.05 -4.39
C HIS A 50 -4.53 10.36 -5.26
N GLN A 51 -4.54 10.65 -6.57
CA GLN A 51 -3.62 10.03 -7.54
C GLN A 51 -2.14 10.35 -7.28
N SER A 52 -1.86 11.32 -6.41
CA SER A 52 -0.52 11.64 -5.90
C SER A 52 -0.07 10.75 -4.74
N THR A 53 -1.00 10.06 -4.07
CA THR A 53 -0.72 9.23 -2.90
C THR A 53 -0.47 7.78 -3.28
N VAL A 54 0.63 7.23 -2.77
CA VAL A 54 1.05 5.85 -2.97
C VAL A 54 1.46 5.23 -1.64
N ALA A 55 1.06 3.99 -1.41
CA ALA A 55 1.56 3.17 -0.31
C ALA A 55 2.57 2.17 -0.85
N VAL A 56 3.70 2.02 -0.18
CA VAL A 56 4.79 1.09 -0.51
C VAL A 56 4.97 0.14 0.66
N ALA A 57 4.80 -1.16 0.42
CA ALA A 57 5.07 -2.20 1.40
C ALA A 57 6.47 -2.76 1.20
N HIS A 58 7.13 -3.05 2.30
CA HIS A 58 8.40 -3.77 2.33
C HIS A 58 8.27 -5.00 3.21
N SER A 59 8.44 -6.18 2.61
CA SER A 59 8.12 -7.46 3.26
C SER A 59 8.99 -7.69 4.49
N PHE A 60 10.31 -7.78 4.34
CA PHE A 60 11.22 -8.09 5.46
C PHE A 60 11.28 -7.02 6.54
N CYS A 61 11.13 -5.74 6.16
CA CYS A 61 11.05 -4.66 7.15
C CYS A 61 9.70 -4.62 7.89
N ARG A 62 8.71 -5.40 7.42
CA ARG A 62 7.33 -5.40 7.96
C ARG A 62 6.82 -3.97 8.10
N SER A 63 7.05 -3.18 7.05
CA SER A 63 6.78 -1.75 7.04
C SER A 63 5.98 -1.37 5.81
N VAL A 64 5.11 -0.39 6.00
CA VAL A 64 4.39 0.26 4.92
C VAL A 64 4.61 1.76 5.03
N ASP A 65 5.14 2.34 3.98
CA ASP A 65 5.39 3.77 3.84
C ASP A 65 4.35 4.37 2.90
N VAL A 66 3.76 5.50 3.30
CA VAL A 66 2.83 6.25 2.46
C VAL A 66 3.51 7.55 2.04
N TYR A 67 3.53 7.77 0.74
CA TYR A 67 4.06 8.95 0.10
C TYR A 67 2.93 9.73 -0.56
N ASP A 68 3.03 11.05 -0.53
CA ASP A 68 2.23 11.95 -1.35
C ASP A 68 3.21 12.73 -2.23
N GLN A 69 3.18 12.43 -3.52
CA GLN A 69 4.23 12.84 -4.45
C GLN A 69 5.61 12.34 -3.99
N ASP A 70 6.59 13.22 -3.90
CA ASP A 70 7.94 12.97 -3.41
C ASP A 70 8.05 13.05 -1.87
N MET A 71 6.97 13.45 -1.18
CA MET A 71 6.98 13.64 0.26
C MET A 71 6.54 12.38 1.00
N HIS A 72 7.37 11.95 1.94
CA HIS A 72 6.99 10.92 2.91
C HIS A 72 5.95 11.47 3.88
N VAL A 73 4.76 10.86 3.89
CA VAL A 73 3.66 11.26 4.78
C VAL A 73 3.74 10.49 6.08
N ARG A 74 3.91 9.16 6.01
CA ARG A 74 3.90 8.30 7.18
C ARG A 74 4.45 6.91 6.94
N SER A 75 4.86 6.27 8.02
CA SER A 75 5.22 4.86 8.10
C SER A 75 4.32 4.19 9.14
N PHE A 76 4.13 2.88 9.00
CA PHE A 76 3.67 2.02 10.08
C PHE A 76 4.20 0.60 9.89
N HIS A 77 4.22 -0.16 10.99
CA HIS A 77 4.72 -1.52 11.01
C HIS A 77 3.59 -2.56 11.06
N THR A 78 3.69 -3.54 10.18
CA THR A 78 2.83 -4.72 10.15
C THR A 78 3.34 -5.75 11.17
N LEU A 79 2.49 -6.69 11.59
CA LEU A 79 2.89 -7.76 12.50
C LEU A 79 3.68 -8.84 11.75
N LEU A 80 3.20 -9.17 10.54
CA LEU A 80 3.77 -10.16 9.65
C LEU A 80 4.30 -9.50 8.37
N TYR A 81 4.91 -10.32 7.51
CA TYR A 81 5.49 -9.91 6.24
C TYR A 81 4.37 -9.53 5.26
N PRO A 82 4.25 -8.25 4.84
CA PRO A 82 3.26 -7.85 3.86
C PRO A 82 3.57 -8.49 2.50
N ALA A 83 2.51 -8.89 1.79
CA ALA A 83 2.57 -9.53 0.48
C ALA A 83 1.71 -8.81 -0.58
N SER A 84 0.75 -7.99 -0.17
CA SER A 84 -0.07 -7.16 -1.07
C SER A 84 -0.76 -6.02 -0.32
N LEU A 85 -1.09 -4.96 -1.07
CA LEU A 85 -1.69 -3.73 -0.58
C LEU A 85 -2.90 -3.34 -1.44
N SER A 86 -3.98 -2.89 -0.80
CA SER A 86 -5.15 -2.35 -1.51
C SER A 86 -5.76 -1.18 -0.76
N PHE A 87 -5.88 -0.03 -1.43
CA PHE A 87 -6.64 1.10 -0.91
C PHE A 87 -8.14 0.79 -0.96
N LEU A 88 -8.81 0.91 0.19
CA LEU A 88 -10.25 0.67 0.30
C LEU A 88 -11.02 1.90 -0.12
N GLN A 89 -11.98 1.73 -1.03
CA GLN A 89 -12.83 2.80 -1.55
C GLN A 89 -14.29 2.49 -1.25
N GLY A 90 -14.99 3.45 -0.64
CA GLY A 90 -16.43 3.36 -0.48
C GLY A 90 -17.00 4.60 0.19
N SER A 91 -18.20 5.03 -0.22
CA SER A 91 -18.90 6.17 0.39
C SER A 91 -19.31 5.92 1.85
N LEU A 92 -19.38 4.65 2.27
CA LEU A 92 -19.70 4.24 3.65
C LEU A 92 -18.53 4.38 4.62
N LEU A 93 -17.30 4.43 4.11
CA LEU A 93 -16.15 4.87 4.89
C LEU A 93 -16.13 6.39 4.76
N VAL A 94 -16.44 7.11 5.85
CA VAL A 94 -16.46 8.59 5.93
C VAL A 94 -15.19 9.26 5.36
N SER A 95 -14.12 8.48 5.16
CA SER A 95 -12.86 8.86 4.53
C SER A 95 -12.36 7.77 3.56
N GLY A 96 -13.01 7.61 2.41
CA GLY A 96 -12.75 6.55 1.41
C GLY A 96 -11.33 6.44 0.82
N ASN A 97 -10.31 7.12 1.37
CA ASN A 97 -8.89 7.04 0.99
C ASN A 97 -7.96 6.84 2.18
N SER A 98 -8.50 6.90 3.39
CA SER A 98 -7.71 6.80 4.60
C SER A 98 -7.62 5.36 5.07
N VAL A 99 -8.15 4.38 4.34
CA VAL A 99 -8.12 2.99 4.80
C VAL A 99 -7.33 2.13 3.81
N LEU A 100 -6.32 1.45 4.33
CA LEU A 100 -5.48 0.53 3.57
C LEU A 100 -5.68 -0.89 4.09
N ALA A 101 -6.01 -1.81 3.20
CA ALA A 101 -5.94 -3.24 3.48
C ALA A 101 -4.56 -3.77 3.12
N VAL A 102 -3.99 -4.56 4.03
CA VAL A 102 -2.67 -5.16 3.91
C VAL A 102 -2.80 -6.66 4.12
N ALA A 103 -2.44 -7.43 3.10
CA ALA A 103 -2.24 -8.87 3.23
C ALA A 103 -0.89 -9.13 3.91
N GLU A 104 -0.90 -9.69 5.12
CA GLU A 104 0.30 -9.98 5.90
C GLU A 104 0.30 -11.44 6.40
N GLY A 105 1.06 -12.31 5.73
CA GLY A 105 1.05 -13.76 6.03
C GLY A 105 -0.34 -14.39 5.87
N SER A 106 -0.87 -15.01 6.93
CA SER A 106 -2.23 -15.58 6.94
C SER A 106 -3.28 -14.62 7.52
N GLN A 107 -2.98 -13.32 7.56
CA GLN A 107 -3.85 -12.30 8.14
C GLN A 107 -4.10 -11.17 7.14
N LEU A 108 -5.32 -10.66 7.17
CA LEU A 108 -5.69 -9.42 6.51
C LEU A 108 -5.83 -8.33 7.56
N SER A 109 -5.02 -7.28 7.47
CA SER A 109 -5.09 -6.12 8.38
C SER A 109 -5.64 -4.90 7.67
N ILE A 110 -6.48 -4.15 8.38
CA ILE A 110 -7.11 -2.93 7.91
C ILE A 110 -6.55 -1.77 8.73
N TRP A 111 -6.01 -0.77 8.05
CA TRP A 111 -5.30 0.34 8.63
C TRP A 111 -5.97 1.67 8.29
N ASP A 112 -6.32 2.46 9.31
CA ASP A 112 -6.72 3.85 9.16
C ASP A 112 -5.49 4.76 9.15
N LEU A 113 -5.20 5.29 7.98
CA LEU A 113 -4.15 6.22 7.66
C LEU A 113 -4.35 7.62 8.28
N ARG A 114 -5.46 7.91 8.96
CA ARG A 114 -5.62 9.15 9.76
C ARG A 114 -5.03 9.03 11.16
N VAL A 115 -4.93 7.81 11.69
CA VAL A 115 -4.52 7.57 13.08
C VAL A 115 -3.02 7.25 13.12
N TYR A 116 -2.31 7.83 14.07
CA TYR A 116 -0.87 7.59 14.27
C TYR A 116 -0.57 6.11 14.62
N GLU A 117 0.62 5.61 14.27
CA GLU A 117 1.00 4.19 14.18
C GLU A 117 0.36 3.24 15.21
N LYS A 118 0.39 3.58 16.50
CA LYS A 118 -0.07 2.69 17.58
C LYS A 118 -1.59 2.47 17.64
N GLY A 119 -2.38 3.25 16.91
CA GLY A 119 -3.83 3.10 16.79
C GLY A 119 -4.32 2.96 15.35
N GLY A 120 -3.40 2.83 14.39
CA GLY A 120 -3.73 2.79 12.96
C GLY A 120 -4.45 1.52 12.54
N CYS A 121 -4.14 0.37 13.16
CA CYS A 121 -4.80 -0.87 12.79
C CYS A 121 -6.19 -0.96 13.43
N VAL A 122 -7.22 -0.86 12.60
CA VAL A 122 -8.64 -0.87 13.01
C VAL A 122 -9.13 -2.30 13.21
N GLN A 123 -8.73 -3.20 12.31
CA GLN A 123 -9.22 -4.58 12.31
C GLN A 123 -8.17 -5.54 11.75
N ARG A 124 -8.14 -6.75 12.30
CA ARG A 124 -7.45 -7.90 11.72
C ARG A 124 -8.41 -9.05 11.55
N VAL A 125 -8.32 -9.69 10.39
CA VAL A 125 -9.05 -10.92 10.07
C VAL A 125 -7.99 -11.99 9.86
N CYS A 126 -7.96 -12.97 10.75
CA CYS A 126 -7.02 -14.08 10.68
C CYS A 126 -7.65 -15.25 9.93
N GLY A 127 -6.93 -15.76 8.91
CA GLY A 127 -7.23 -17.05 8.31
C GLY A 127 -6.73 -18.21 9.17
N SER A 128 -6.88 -19.44 8.66
CA SER A 128 -6.33 -20.62 9.31
C SER A 128 -4.81 -20.61 9.27
N ILE A 129 -4.18 -21.37 10.15
CA ILE A 129 -2.72 -21.57 10.10
C ILE A 129 -2.38 -22.24 8.76
N GLY A 130 -1.50 -21.61 7.99
CA GLY A 130 -1.07 -22.10 6.66
C GLY A 130 -1.79 -21.48 5.48
N ASP A 131 -2.93 -20.80 5.69
CA ASP A 131 -3.67 -20.08 4.63
C ASP A 131 -2.96 -18.74 4.33
N ILE A 132 -1.84 -18.77 3.60
CA ILE A 132 -1.10 -17.54 3.24
C ILE A 132 -1.90 -16.74 2.22
N ILE A 133 -2.13 -15.47 2.54
CA ILE A 133 -2.76 -14.50 1.67
C ILE A 133 -1.70 -13.85 0.78
N TYR A 134 -1.82 -14.06 -0.53
CA TYR A 134 -0.87 -13.52 -1.51
C TYR A 134 -1.31 -12.19 -2.08
N THR A 135 -2.61 -12.02 -2.33
CA THR A 135 -3.13 -10.76 -2.88
C THR A 135 -4.43 -10.36 -2.23
N VAL A 136 -4.63 -9.04 -2.12
CA VAL A 136 -5.88 -8.40 -1.73
C VAL A 136 -6.26 -7.40 -2.81
N SER A 137 -7.52 -7.43 -3.24
CA SER A 137 -8.12 -6.41 -4.11
C SER A 137 -9.41 -5.91 -3.48
N ALA A 138 -9.64 -4.60 -3.58
CA ALA A 138 -10.88 -3.98 -3.13
C ALA A 138 -11.78 -3.72 -4.34
N LEU A 139 -13.00 -4.24 -4.32
CA LEU A 139 -14.04 -3.96 -5.31
C LEU A 139 -15.16 -3.15 -4.65
N HIS A 140 -15.64 -2.14 -5.36
CA HIS A 140 -16.78 -1.34 -4.93
C HIS A 140 -17.98 -1.63 -5.85
N GLN A 141 -18.95 -2.40 -5.34
CA GLN A 141 -20.16 -2.76 -6.08
C GLN A 141 -21.38 -2.57 -5.17
N GLY A 142 -21.67 -1.32 -4.81
CA GLY A 142 -22.71 -0.95 -3.83
C GLY A 142 -22.32 -1.20 -2.37
N ASN A 143 -21.53 -2.24 -2.12
CA ASN A 143 -20.84 -2.54 -0.86
C ASN A 143 -19.32 -2.63 -1.09
N LEU A 144 -18.54 -2.51 0.00
CA LEU A 144 -17.10 -2.79 -0.02
C LEU A 144 -16.89 -4.31 0.03
N LEU A 145 -16.32 -4.87 -1.03
CA LEU A 145 -15.92 -6.28 -1.10
C LEU A 145 -14.39 -6.36 -1.16
N LEU A 146 -13.83 -7.23 -0.33
CA LEU A 146 -12.41 -7.55 -0.33
C LEU A 146 -12.24 -8.96 -0.87
N GLU A 147 -11.62 -9.05 -2.04
CA GLU A 147 -11.23 -10.33 -2.64
C GLU A 147 -9.81 -10.65 -2.22
N VAL A 148 -9.60 -11.89 -1.83
CA VAL A 148 -8.35 -12.36 -1.23
C VAL A 148 -7.97 -13.69 -1.87
N LEU A 149 -6.73 -13.78 -2.36
CA LEU A 149 -6.19 -15.03 -2.90
C LEU A 149 -5.40 -15.77 -1.82
N ILE A 150 -5.81 -17.00 -1.53
CA ILE A 150 -5.19 -17.89 -0.55
C ILE A 150 -4.65 -19.12 -1.28
N ALA A 151 -3.41 -19.51 -1.01
CA ALA A 151 -2.90 -20.82 -1.45
C ALA A 151 -3.09 -21.86 -0.33
N ARG A 152 -3.52 -23.05 -0.70
CA ARG A 152 -3.71 -24.22 0.16
C ARG A 152 -2.85 -25.38 -0.30
#